data_AF-A0A7Y0L3T2-F1
#
_entry.id   AF-A0A7Y0L3T2-F1
#
_cell.length_a   1.000
_cell.length_b   1.000
_cell.length_c   1.000
_cell.angle_alpha   90.00
_cell.angle_beta   90.00
_cell.angle_gamma   90.00
#
_symmetry.space_group_name_H-M   'P 1'
#
loop_
_entity.id
_entity.type
_entity.pdbx_description
1 polymer ?
#
loop_
_entity_poly.entity_id
_entity_poly.type
_entity_poly.pdbx_seq_one_letter_code
_entity_poly.pdbx_strand_id
1 'polypeptide(L)'
;MSPTDMTPQSLQDVWDWVRNRFDDKEAAHMDAILVQIGNRVAANPPPNLSPEDQMVLEAWQSASPDDRHRLAQLFMRTVGHQEFDDM
;
A
#
# COMPACT_ATOMS: atom_id res chain seq x y z
N MET A 1 2.79 -17.46 -1.52
CA MET A 1 1.48 -16.80 -1.44
C MET A 1 1.40 -15.75 -2.53
N SER A 2 0.30 -15.68 -3.27
CA SER A 2 0.14 -14.60 -4.24
C SER A 2 -0.04 -13.29 -3.47
N PRO A 3 0.58 -12.17 -3.90
CA PRO A 3 0.45 -10.90 -3.21
C PRO A 3 -1.00 -10.39 -3.14
N THR A 4 -1.85 -10.87 -4.04
CA THR A 4 -3.29 -10.66 -4.06
C THR A 4 -4.07 -11.43 -2.98
N ASP A 5 -3.48 -12.38 -2.26
CA ASP A 5 -4.17 -13.15 -1.21
C ASP A 5 -4.09 -12.47 0.18
N MET A 6 -3.36 -11.36 0.30
CA MET A 6 -2.87 -10.87 1.60
C MET A 6 -3.86 -10.20 2.59
N THR A 7 -5.04 -9.65 2.31
CA THR A 7 -5.84 -8.81 3.26
C THR A 7 -5.08 -8.14 4.44
N PRO A 8 -4.31 -7.07 4.20
CA PRO A 8 -3.60 -6.35 5.26
C PRO A 8 -4.58 -5.83 6.34
N GLN A 9 -4.15 -5.82 7.59
CA GLN A 9 -4.93 -5.32 8.73
C GLN A 9 -4.56 -3.87 9.10
N SER A 10 -3.39 -3.40 8.64
CA SER A 10 -2.89 -2.04 8.87
C SER A 10 -2.09 -1.51 7.67
N LEU A 11 -1.80 -0.20 7.64
CA LEU A 11 -0.86 0.39 6.70
C LEU A 11 0.55 -0.16 6.89
N GLN A 12 0.94 -0.49 8.13
CA GLN A 12 2.25 -1.08 8.43
C GLN A 12 2.42 -2.44 7.73
N ASP A 13 1.38 -3.27 7.68
CA ASP A 13 1.45 -4.55 6.96
C ASP A 13 1.75 -4.34 5.47
N VAL A 14 1.14 -3.31 4.87
CA VAL A 14 1.38 -2.95 3.47
C VAL A 14 2.79 -2.40 3.30
N TRP A 15 3.24 -1.56 4.23
CA TRP A 15 4.59 -0.99 4.24
C TRP A 15 5.65 -2.10 4.27
N ASP A 16 5.58 -2.99 5.26
CA ASP A 16 6.52 -4.09 5.43
C ASP A 16 6.54 -5.03 4.23
N TRP A 17 5.36 -5.30 3.65
CA TRP A 17 5.25 -6.09 2.44
C TRP A 17 5.92 -5.41 1.24
N VAL A 18 5.73 -4.09 1.07
CA VAL A 18 6.35 -3.33 -0.01
C VAL A 18 7.88 -3.25 0.16
N ARG A 19 8.35 -3.01 1.38
CA ARG A 19 9.78 -2.97 1.71
C ARG A 19 10.49 -4.26 1.33
N ASN A 20 9.98 -5.41 1.79
CA ASN A 20 10.58 -6.70 1.49
C ASN A 20 10.71 -6.95 -0.03
N ARG A 21 9.73 -6.48 -0.83
CA ARG A 21 9.76 -6.60 -2.29
C ARG A 21 10.77 -5.64 -2.94
N PHE A 22 11.00 -4.47 -2.37
CA PHE A 22 12.07 -3.58 -2.81
C PHE A 22 13.44 -4.21 -2.56
N ASP A 23 13.66 -4.79 -1.39
CA ASP A 23 14.91 -5.48 -1.03
C ASP A 23 15.21 -6.65 -2.00
N ASP A 24 14.17 -7.38 -2.38
CA ASP A 24 14.24 -8.49 -3.33
C ASP A 24 14.35 -8.05 -4.80
N LYS A 25 14.37 -6.73 -5.08
CA LYS A 25 14.39 -6.12 -6.43
C LYS A 25 13.17 -6.48 -7.29
N GLU A 26 12.04 -6.74 -6.65
CA GLU A 26 10.78 -7.12 -7.29
C GLU A 26 9.80 -5.94 -7.44
N ALA A 27 10.33 -4.70 -7.45
CA ALA A 27 9.52 -3.48 -7.44
C ALA A 27 8.71 -3.20 -8.73
N ALA A 28 8.95 -3.96 -9.80
CA ALA A 28 8.28 -3.76 -11.08
C ALA A 28 6.77 -4.04 -10.97
N HIS A 29 5.94 -3.11 -11.46
CA HIS A 29 4.46 -3.21 -11.49
C HIS A 29 3.78 -3.29 -10.12
N MET A 30 4.48 -2.96 -9.03
CA MET A 30 3.91 -2.98 -7.69
C MET A 30 2.81 -1.93 -7.48
N ASP A 31 2.81 -0.84 -8.25
CA ASP A 31 1.75 0.17 -8.19
C ASP A 31 0.38 -0.42 -8.56
N ALA A 32 0.32 -1.26 -9.60
CA ALA A 32 -0.90 -1.96 -9.98
C ALA A 32 -1.37 -2.96 -8.90
N ILE A 33 -0.43 -3.65 -8.24
CA ILE A 33 -0.74 -4.58 -7.14
C ILE A 33 -1.27 -3.80 -5.93
N LEU A 34 -0.64 -2.68 -5.59
CA LEU A 34 -1.07 -1.81 -4.49
C LEU A 34 -2.45 -1.22 -4.76
N VAL A 35 -2.78 -0.87 -6.01
CA VAL A 35 -4.13 -0.47 -6.37
C VAL A 35 -5.14 -1.59 -6.13
N GLN A 36 -4.80 -2.84 -6.48
CA GLN A 36 -5.67 -3.99 -6.20
C GLN A 36 -5.85 -4.22 -4.70
N ILE A 37 -4.77 -4.14 -3.91
CA ILE A 37 -4.82 -4.26 -2.45
C ILE A 37 -5.70 -3.16 -1.86
N GLY A 38 -5.45 -1.89 -2.22
CA GLY A 38 -6.21 -0.75 -1.73
C GLY A 38 -7.69 -0.84 -2.09
N ASN A 39 -8.04 -1.25 -3.31
CA ASN A 39 -9.43 -1.47 -3.71
C ASN A 39 -10.10 -2.59 -2.90
N ARG A 40 -9.38 -3.67 -2.59
CA ARG A 40 -9.92 -4.75 -1.75
C ARG A 40 -10.14 -4.30 -0.31
N VAL A 41 -9.18 -3.60 0.30
CA VAL A 41 -9.31 -3.05 1.65
C VAL A 41 -10.46 -2.05 1.70
N ALA A 42 -10.59 -1.18 0.70
CA ALA A 42 -11.70 -0.23 0.61
C ALA A 42 -13.07 -0.90 0.50
N ALA A 43 -13.16 -2.07 -0.16
CA ALA A 43 -14.39 -2.84 -0.27
C ALA A 43 -14.74 -3.60 1.02
N ASN A 44 -13.74 -4.07 1.77
CA ASN A 44 -13.92 -4.77 3.04
C ASN A 44 -12.89 -4.26 4.07
N PRO A 45 -13.13 -3.09 4.69
CA PRO A 45 -12.20 -2.52 5.65
C PRO A 45 -12.01 -3.42 6.89
N PRO A 46 -10.79 -3.53 7.44
CA PRO A 46 -10.57 -4.16 8.74
C PRO A 46 -11.44 -3.49 9.82
N PRO A 47 -11.98 -4.26 10.78
CA PRO A 47 -12.94 -3.73 11.75
C PRO A 47 -12.32 -2.77 12.78
N ASN A 48 -10.99 -2.79 12.96
CA ASN A 48 -10.28 -2.08 14.02
C ASN A 48 -9.11 -1.27 13.45
N LEU A 49 -9.41 -0.29 12.60
CA LEU A 49 -8.39 0.60 12.04
C LEU A 49 -7.92 1.63 13.07
N SER A 50 -6.63 1.96 13.03
CA SER A 50 -6.12 3.13 13.75
C SER A 50 -6.68 4.43 13.12
N PRO A 51 -6.67 5.57 13.83
CA PRO A 51 -7.08 6.84 13.25
C PRO A 51 -6.30 7.22 11.97
N GLU A 52 -5.03 6.85 11.90
CA GLU A 52 -4.18 7.09 10.73
C GLU A 52 -4.59 6.20 9.55
N ASP A 53 -4.76 4.90 9.78
CA ASP A 53 -5.22 3.97 8.73
C ASP A 53 -6.60 4.37 8.20
N GLN A 54 -7.48 4.83 9.10
CA GLN A 54 -8.81 5.33 8.77
C GLN A 54 -8.72 6.55 7.83
N MET A 55 -7.84 7.51 8.13
CA MET A 55 -7.63 8.68 7.28
C MET A 55 -7.10 8.29 5.90
N VAL A 56 -6.17 7.33 5.82
CA VAL A 56 -5.63 6.83 4.55
C VAL A 56 -6.72 6.11 3.73
N LEU A 57 -7.57 5.32 4.40
CA LEU A 57 -8.71 4.65 3.78
C LEU A 57 -9.70 5.66 3.18
N GLU A 58 -10.04 6.72 3.92
CA GLU A 58 -10.95 7.77 3.46
C GLU A 58 -10.38 8.53 2.25
N ALA A 59 -9.07 8.83 2.28
CA ALA A 59 -8.38 9.44 1.15
C ALA A 59 -8.41 8.52 -0.09
N TRP A 60 -8.19 7.22 0.11
CA TRP A 60 -8.24 6.22 -0.96
C TRP A 60 -9.63 6.08 -1.58
N GLN A 61 -10.67 6.00 -0.75
CA GLN A 61 -12.06 5.88 -1.20
C GLN A 61 -12.51 7.12 -2.00
N SER A 62 -12.01 8.30 -1.63
CA SER A 62 -12.30 9.57 -2.31
C SER A 62 -11.50 9.79 -3.60
N ALA A 63 -10.40 9.06 -3.78
CA ALA A 63 -9.54 9.18 -4.96
C ALA A 63 -10.17 8.58 -6.22
N SER A 64 -9.97 9.25 -7.36
CA SER A 64 -10.30 8.72 -8.68
C SER A 64 -9.42 7.49 -9.03
N PRO A 65 -9.80 6.66 -10.03
CA PRO A 65 -8.96 5.55 -10.45
C PRO A 65 -7.52 5.95 -10.80
N ASP A 66 -7.34 7.07 -11.49
CA ASP A 66 -6.01 7.59 -11.87
C ASP A 66 -5.23 8.09 -10.65
N ASP A 67 -5.91 8.73 -9.69
CA ASP A 67 -5.28 9.20 -8.46
C ASP A 67 -4.83 8.04 -7.56
N ARG A 68 -5.54 6.90 -7.57
CA ARG A 68 -5.12 5.70 -6.81
C ARG A 68 -3.79 5.15 -7.31
N HIS A 69 -3.54 5.16 -8.62
CA HIS A 69 -2.23 4.82 -9.16
C HIS A 69 -1.14 5.78 -8.69
N ARG A 70 -1.43 7.09 -8.67
CA ARG A 70 -0.49 8.11 -8.17
C ARG A 70 -0.22 7.95 -6.67
N LEU A 71 -1.24 7.66 -5.87
CA LEU A 71 -1.10 7.38 -4.43
C LEU A 71 -0.25 6.13 -4.19
N ALA A 72 -0.47 5.05 -4.97
CA ALA A 72 0.36 3.86 -4.89
C ALA A 72 1.83 4.15 -5.24
N GLN A 73 2.09 4.94 -6.28
CA GLN A 73 3.45 5.36 -6.65
C GLN A 73 4.10 6.25 -5.58
N LEU A 74 3.34 7.16 -4.96
CA LEU A 74 3.83 7.98 -3.85
C LEU A 74 4.19 7.11 -2.66
N PHE A 75 3.30 6.18 -2.26
CA PHE A 75 3.57 5.22 -1.19
C PHE A 75 4.85 4.43 -1.44
N MET A 76 5.01 3.88 -2.65
CA MET A 76 6.24 3.16 -3.04
C MET A 76 7.50 4.02 -2.95
N ARG A 77 7.42 5.30 -3.35
CA ARG A 77 8.56 6.22 -3.23
C ARG A 77 8.90 6.48 -1.77
N THR A 78 7.91 6.65 -0.90
CA THR A 78 8.14 6.85 0.54
C THR A 78 8.82 5.65 1.16
N VAL A 79 8.37 4.43 0.84
CA VAL A 79 9.03 3.18 1.29
C VAL A 79 10.46 3.13 0.80
N GLY A 80 10.67 3.31 -0.51
CA GLY A 80 12.01 3.29 -1.10
C GLY A 80 12.94 4.35 -0.53
N HIS A 81 12.45 5.54 -0.18
CA HIS A 81 13.25 6.61 0.43
C HIS A 81 13.74 6.26 1.85
N GLN A 82 12.91 5.63 2.69
CA GLN A 82 13.37 5.20 4.02
C GLN A 82 14.46 4.14 3.94
N GLU A 83 14.40 3.22 2.97
CA GLU A 83 15.48 2.25 2.75
C GLU A 83 16.84 2.91 2.41
N PHE A 84 16.83 4.16 1.90
CA PHE A 84 18.06 4.91 1.62
C PHE A 84 18.56 5.73 2.81
N ASP A 85 17.72 6.03 3.81
CA ASP A 85 18.11 6.80 5.00
C ASP A 85 18.81 5.94 6.07
N ASP A 86 18.61 4.61 6.03
CA ASP A 86 19.23 3.62 6.93
C ASP A 86 20.55 3.01 6.38
N MET A 87 21.09 3.54 5.26
CA MET A 87 22.40 3.18 4.67
C MET A 87 23.48 4.26 4.89
#